data_AF-A0A9X8HAB0-F1
#
_entry.id   AF-A0A9X8HAB0-F1
#
_cell.length_a   1.000
_cell.length_b   1.000
_cell.length_c   1.000
_cell.angle_alpha   90.00
_cell.angle_beta   90.00
_cell.angle_gamma   90.00
#
_symmetry.space_group_name_H-M   'P 1'
#
loop_
_entity.id
_entity.type
_entity.pdbx_description
1 polymer ?
#
loop_
_entity_poly.entity_id
_entity_poly.type
_entity_poly.pdbx_seq_one_letter_code
_entity_poly.pdbx_strand_id
1 'polypeptide(L)'
;FASKPKKPIVLNDFTRVRELSKKLKVTADEVVKHACRKHYRKYYMTHHDVKYKFDTLKQVILPLDLAARIADHFGVEVAYEAVEPQDIVSDPSLGVLVSRPPVIAVMGHVDHGKTTLMDTLRGANVAKHEVENITQKIHVCDTMLAPDVPATFLDTPGHFHFTRMRNNAADVADVVVLVVAADEGCRLQTDESIGCIESLDVPTVVCVNKVDLVTPSTIDKIRDQLDEYVALESSPVVPISAKLGTNLDTLKKTLLHILEDQVLTMHAHVQHGALRVGDHFICGMLHGVVKNLKRANGDDVAVAWPGHVVDVCFKRLSKHKDAPLEFSLHVVTKDRAEAVLHQRELAMDFQAAVEVANDNEKDEMPAKGFCGTPIVIKTDTAGSLTSILDTVDASMPGIHTAHMGLGHVTTKDVERGCTIFGFNVRVGARERKLAKDQHVKIVIRPTIHELLEEIALVADEHEELNEVGED
;
A
#
# COMPACT_ATOMS: atom_id res chain seq x y z
N PHE A 1 46.06 -12.64 27.31
CA PHE A 1 44.90 -11.80 26.95
C PHE A 1 43.89 -12.68 26.23
N ALA A 2 42.89 -13.21 26.95
CA ALA A 2 41.81 -13.92 26.30
C ALA A 2 41.01 -12.91 25.47
N SER A 3 41.00 -13.08 24.14
CA SER A 3 40.16 -12.29 23.26
C SER A 3 38.72 -12.44 23.71
N LYS A 4 38.01 -11.32 23.94
CA LYS A 4 36.57 -11.33 24.24
C LYS A 4 35.87 -12.24 23.21
N PRO A 5 35.01 -13.19 23.64
CA PRO A 5 34.26 -14.02 22.71
C PRO A 5 33.48 -13.09 21.78
N LYS A 6 33.67 -13.26 20.46
CA LYS A 6 32.91 -12.50 19.47
C LYS A 6 31.45 -12.87 19.68
N LYS A 7 30.58 -11.88 19.92
CA LYS A 7 29.14 -12.13 19.99
C LYS A 7 28.68 -12.80 18.68
N PRO A 8 27.86 -13.85 18.75
CA PRO A 8 27.36 -14.51 17.56
C PRO A 8 26.54 -13.53 16.72
N ILE A 9 26.61 -13.68 15.41
CA ILE A 9 25.79 -12.89 14.49
C ILE A 9 24.37 -13.45 14.51
N VAL A 10 23.39 -12.58 14.68
CA VAL A 10 21.98 -12.97 14.59
C VAL A 10 21.54 -12.98 13.12
N LEU A 11 21.10 -14.14 12.64
CA LEU A 11 20.48 -14.33 11.33
C LEU A 11 18.98 -14.54 11.48
N ASN A 12 18.25 -14.01 10.50
CA ASN A 12 16.80 -14.15 10.38
C ASN A 12 16.49 -15.19 9.29
N ASP A 13 15.22 -15.55 9.15
CA ASP A 13 14.74 -16.54 8.16
C ASP A 13 15.20 -16.25 6.73
N PHE A 14 15.11 -14.98 6.33
CA PHE A 14 15.54 -14.51 5.03
C PHE A 14 16.50 -13.35 5.20
N THR A 15 17.66 -13.45 4.55
CA THR A 15 18.70 -12.41 4.61
C THR A 15 19.19 -12.07 3.20
N ARG A 16 19.26 -10.79 2.84
CA ARG A 16 19.86 -10.39 1.55
C ARG A 16 21.38 -10.49 1.59
N VAL A 17 22.01 -10.79 0.46
CA VAL A 17 23.48 -10.87 0.32
C VAL A 17 24.21 -9.66 0.92
N ARG A 18 23.72 -8.44 0.65
CA ARG A 18 24.33 -7.21 1.19
C ARG A 18 24.18 -7.06 2.70
N GLU A 19 23.12 -7.58 3.26
CA GLU A 19 22.90 -7.55 4.70
C GLU A 19 23.82 -8.56 5.39
N LEU A 20 23.88 -9.77 4.84
CA LEU A 20 24.80 -10.80 5.32
C LEU A 20 26.27 -10.35 5.21
N SER A 21 26.66 -9.70 4.11
CA SER A 21 28.03 -9.19 3.94
C SER A 21 28.38 -8.14 4.99
N LYS A 22 27.44 -7.25 5.33
CA LYS A 22 27.62 -6.26 6.41
C LYS A 22 27.74 -6.93 7.77
N LYS A 23 26.89 -7.92 8.07
CA LYS A 23 26.93 -8.69 9.33
C LYS A 23 28.27 -9.43 9.49
N LEU A 24 28.73 -10.09 8.42
CA LEU A 24 29.99 -10.83 8.37
C LEU A 24 31.25 -9.94 8.26
N LYS A 25 31.09 -8.65 7.93
CA LYS A 25 32.19 -7.70 7.63
C LYS A 25 33.08 -8.17 6.47
N VAL A 26 32.46 -8.80 5.47
CA VAL A 26 33.10 -9.24 4.22
C VAL A 26 32.48 -8.51 3.03
N THR A 27 33.09 -8.61 1.86
CA THR A 27 32.54 -7.99 0.65
C THR A 27 31.31 -8.74 0.14
N ALA A 28 30.37 -8.04 -0.51
CA ALA A 28 29.20 -8.69 -1.09
C ALA A 28 29.59 -9.73 -2.15
N ASP A 29 30.66 -9.49 -2.90
CA ASP A 29 31.18 -10.42 -3.89
C ASP A 29 31.70 -11.72 -3.27
N GLU A 30 32.29 -11.67 -2.07
CA GLU A 30 32.71 -12.88 -1.34
C GLU A 30 31.52 -13.71 -0.87
N VAL A 31 30.44 -13.07 -0.42
CA VAL A 31 29.18 -13.77 -0.09
C VAL A 31 28.58 -14.41 -1.35
N VAL A 32 28.53 -13.67 -2.46
CA VAL A 32 28.00 -14.19 -3.73
C VAL A 32 28.80 -15.40 -4.22
N LYS A 33 30.13 -15.40 -4.12
CA LYS A 33 30.95 -16.54 -4.57
C LYS A 33 30.56 -17.86 -3.89
N HIS A 34 30.09 -17.80 -2.65
CA HIS A 34 29.66 -18.96 -1.88
C HIS A 34 28.16 -19.24 -2.02
N ALA A 35 27.36 -18.22 -2.33
CA ALA A 35 25.90 -18.35 -2.49
C ALA A 35 25.45 -18.69 -3.92
N CYS A 36 26.10 -18.13 -4.95
CA CYS A 36 25.61 -18.14 -6.32
C CYS A 36 26.74 -18.28 -7.35
N ARG A 37 26.40 -18.82 -8.52
CA ARG A 37 27.22 -18.76 -9.73
C ARG A 37 26.82 -17.55 -10.57
N LYS A 38 27.81 -16.77 -11.00
CA LYS A 38 27.59 -15.62 -11.89
C LYS A 38 27.84 -16.04 -13.34
N HIS A 39 26.84 -15.86 -14.21
CA HIS A 39 26.96 -16.17 -15.64
C HIS A 39 26.14 -15.18 -16.47
N TYR A 40 26.68 -14.69 -17.59
CA TYR A 40 26.06 -13.66 -18.46
C TYR A 40 25.40 -12.48 -17.70
N ARG A 41 26.10 -11.94 -16.68
CA ARG A 41 25.63 -10.84 -15.80
C ARG A 41 24.40 -11.19 -14.94
N LYS A 42 23.96 -12.45 -14.91
CA LYS A 42 22.92 -12.98 -14.03
C LYS A 42 23.52 -13.81 -12.89
N TYR A 43 22.74 -13.98 -11.83
CA TYR A 43 23.10 -14.78 -10.66
C TYR A 43 22.21 -16.02 -10.58
N TYR A 44 22.85 -17.18 -10.42
CA TYR A 44 22.20 -18.47 -10.34
C TYR A 44 22.49 -19.08 -8.98
N MET A 45 21.46 -19.38 -8.21
CA MET A 45 21.57 -20.01 -6.89
C MET A 45 20.90 -21.37 -6.95
N THR A 46 21.46 -22.36 -6.26
CA THR A 46 20.82 -23.67 -6.13
C THR A 46 20.60 -23.95 -4.65
N HIS A 47 19.36 -24.23 -4.29
CA HIS A 47 18.95 -24.49 -2.91
C HIS A 47 17.84 -25.55 -2.91
N HIS A 48 18.00 -26.60 -2.13
CA HIS A 48 17.14 -27.80 -2.13
C HIS A 48 16.74 -28.28 -3.54
N ASP A 49 17.74 -28.45 -4.40
CA ASP A 49 17.60 -28.88 -5.80
C ASP A 49 16.82 -27.95 -6.73
N VAL A 50 16.32 -26.81 -6.24
CA VAL A 50 15.69 -25.76 -7.05
C VAL A 50 16.73 -24.76 -7.55
N LYS A 51 16.67 -24.40 -8.83
CA LYS A 51 17.57 -23.42 -9.47
C LYS A 51 16.90 -22.06 -9.58
N TYR A 52 17.38 -21.13 -8.78
CA TYR A 52 16.94 -19.73 -8.79
C TYR A 52 17.77 -18.91 -9.75
N LYS A 53 17.10 -17.98 -10.43
CA LYS A 53 17.72 -17.04 -11.37
C LYS A 53 17.36 -15.62 -10.96
N PHE A 54 18.39 -14.79 -10.75
CA PHE A 54 18.24 -13.39 -10.38
C PHE A 54 18.98 -12.49 -11.39
N ASP A 55 18.35 -11.38 -11.78
CA ASP A 55 18.95 -10.42 -12.71
C ASP A 55 19.92 -9.47 -12.00
N THR A 56 19.68 -9.17 -10.72
CA THR A 56 20.50 -8.26 -9.95
C THR A 56 20.87 -8.82 -8.58
N LEU A 57 22.01 -8.37 -8.03
CA LEU A 57 22.47 -8.75 -6.69
C LEU A 57 21.50 -8.35 -5.58
N LYS A 58 20.66 -7.33 -5.81
CA LYS A 58 19.65 -6.87 -4.84
C LYS A 58 18.52 -7.89 -4.64
N GLN A 59 18.24 -8.72 -5.64
CA GLN A 59 17.19 -9.73 -5.62
C GLN A 59 17.66 -11.05 -4.99
N VAL A 60 18.96 -11.22 -4.75
CA VAL A 60 19.48 -12.46 -4.17
C VAL A 60 19.17 -12.49 -2.67
N ILE A 61 18.19 -13.32 -2.33
CA ILE A 61 17.74 -13.59 -0.96
C ILE A 61 18.26 -14.96 -0.56
N LEU A 62 18.87 -15.03 0.62
CA LEU A 62 19.46 -16.23 1.17
C LEU A 62 18.56 -16.75 2.28
N PRO A 63 18.03 -17.99 2.15
CA PRO A 63 17.40 -18.70 3.26
C PRO A 63 18.39 -18.90 4.42
N LEU A 64 17.85 -19.04 5.62
CA LEU A 64 18.62 -19.17 6.86
C LEU A 64 19.74 -20.21 6.78
N ASP A 65 19.44 -21.42 6.30
CA ASP A 65 20.39 -22.53 6.24
C ASP A 65 21.56 -22.24 5.28
N LEU A 66 21.30 -21.55 4.16
CA LEU A 66 22.33 -21.13 3.22
C LEU A 66 23.16 -20.00 3.82
N ALA A 67 22.52 -19.02 4.44
CA ALA A 67 23.19 -17.91 5.11
C ALA A 67 24.08 -18.40 6.27
N ALA A 68 23.61 -19.36 7.06
CA ALA A 68 24.35 -19.99 8.14
C ALA A 68 25.57 -20.77 7.62
N ARG A 69 25.42 -21.56 6.54
CA ARG A 69 26.55 -22.23 5.88
C ARG A 69 27.62 -21.27 5.39
N ILE A 70 27.22 -20.13 4.83
CA ILE A 70 28.17 -19.09 4.40
C ILE A 70 28.87 -18.49 5.61
N ALA A 71 28.15 -18.19 6.68
CA ALA A 71 28.73 -17.64 7.90
C ALA A 71 29.75 -18.59 8.56
N ASP A 72 29.44 -19.89 8.59
CA ASP A 72 30.33 -20.95 9.08
C ASP A 72 31.63 -21.04 8.25
N HIS A 73 31.53 -20.88 6.92
CA HIS A 73 32.71 -20.81 6.05
C HIS A 73 33.67 -19.66 6.41
N PHE A 74 33.14 -18.54 6.93
CA PHE A 74 33.95 -17.42 7.43
C PHE A 74 34.34 -17.55 8.91
N GLY A 75 34.02 -18.68 9.55
CA GLY A 75 34.35 -18.97 10.95
C GLY A 75 33.60 -18.06 11.93
N VAL A 76 32.37 -17.67 11.61
CA VAL A 76 31.55 -16.82 12.47
C VAL A 76 30.40 -17.61 13.09
N GLU A 77 30.33 -17.63 14.42
CA GLU A 77 29.20 -18.23 15.13
C GLU A 77 27.91 -17.46 14.83
N VAL A 78 26.86 -18.22 14.55
CA VAL A 78 25.53 -17.71 14.21
C VAL A 78 24.55 -18.06 15.32
N ALA A 79 23.73 -17.07 15.69
CA ALA A 79 22.50 -17.28 16.44
C ALA A 79 21.31 -17.05 15.49
N TYR A 80 20.23 -17.79 15.72
CA TYR A 80 19.00 -17.65 14.94
C TYR A 80 17.95 -16.89 15.76
N GLU A 81 17.29 -15.93 15.12
CA GLU A 81 16.14 -15.23 15.68
C GLU A 81 15.01 -15.20 14.67
N ALA A 82 13.93 -15.93 14.96
CA ALA A 82 12.68 -15.81 14.21
C ALA A 82 12.04 -14.45 14.51
N VAL A 83 11.78 -13.66 13.46
CA VAL A 83 11.15 -12.36 13.59
C VAL A 83 9.63 -12.52 13.47
N GLU A 84 9.05 -13.32 14.35
CA GLU A 84 7.59 -13.42 14.48
C GLU A 84 7.07 -12.26 15.35
N PRO A 85 5.84 -11.74 15.09
CA PRO A 85 5.21 -10.79 15.98
C PRO A 85 4.95 -11.48 17.32
N GLN A 86 5.44 -10.87 18.39
CA GLN A 86 5.14 -11.30 19.76
C GLN A 86 4.37 -10.17 20.44
N ASP A 87 3.19 -10.49 20.95
CA ASP A 87 2.36 -9.51 21.64
C ASP A 87 3.09 -8.97 22.87
N ILE A 88 3.23 -7.66 22.91
CA ILE A 88 3.79 -6.99 24.08
C ILE A 88 2.66 -6.77 25.07
N VAL A 89 2.86 -7.20 26.32
CA VAL A 89 1.98 -6.78 27.43
C VAL A 89 2.24 -5.30 27.65
N SER A 90 1.31 -4.45 27.24
CA SER A 90 1.48 -3.00 27.22
C SER A 90 1.67 -2.44 28.64
N ASP A 91 2.86 -1.91 28.93
CA ASP A 91 3.20 -1.22 30.19
C ASP A 91 2.32 0.04 30.33
N PRO A 92 1.68 0.33 31.49
CA PRO A 92 0.78 1.46 31.68
C PRO A 92 1.38 2.87 31.49
N SER A 93 2.68 3.01 31.26
CA SER A 93 3.38 4.31 31.25
C SER A 93 3.57 4.94 29.87
N LEU A 94 3.09 4.34 28.76
CA LEU A 94 3.11 4.99 27.45
C LEU A 94 2.00 6.04 27.37
N GLY A 95 2.40 7.30 27.26
CA GLY A 95 1.52 8.47 27.29
C GLY A 95 0.43 8.45 26.22
N VAL A 96 -0.72 9.04 26.57
CA VAL A 96 -1.85 9.27 25.66
C VAL A 96 -1.38 10.09 24.46
N LEU A 97 -1.51 9.55 23.25
CA LEU A 97 -1.33 10.34 22.02
C LEU A 97 -2.45 11.38 21.95
N VAL A 98 -2.10 12.65 22.10
CA VAL A 98 -3.03 13.76 21.91
C VAL A 98 -3.17 14.03 20.42
N SER A 99 -4.40 14.13 19.94
CA SER A 99 -4.67 14.54 18.56
C SER A 99 -4.08 15.92 18.30
N ARG A 100 -3.21 16.03 17.29
CA ARG A 100 -2.67 17.32 16.84
C ARG A 100 -3.46 17.81 15.63
N PRO A 101 -3.61 19.14 15.44
CA PRO A 101 -4.18 19.70 14.23
C PRO A 101 -3.50 19.14 12.97
N PRO A 102 -4.27 18.80 11.92
CA PRO A 102 -3.71 18.40 10.63
C PRO A 102 -2.89 19.55 10.03
N VAL A 103 -1.76 19.19 9.42
CA VAL A 103 -0.89 20.13 8.71
C VAL A 103 -1.15 20.01 7.20
N ILE A 104 -1.43 21.15 6.55
CA ILE A 104 -1.77 21.21 5.13
C ILE A 104 -0.75 22.09 4.41
N ALA A 105 0.01 21.55 3.46
CA ALA A 105 0.93 22.36 2.66
C ALA A 105 0.27 22.82 1.35
N VAL A 106 0.41 24.11 1.01
CA VAL A 106 -0.10 24.68 -0.24
C VAL A 106 1.05 24.83 -1.23
N MET A 107 0.94 24.17 -2.39
CA MET A 107 1.98 24.11 -3.44
C MET A 107 1.45 24.56 -4.80
N GLY A 108 2.34 24.85 -5.75
CA GLY A 108 1.97 25.26 -7.11
C GLY A 108 2.86 26.37 -7.68
N HIS A 109 2.64 26.69 -8.96
CA HIS A 109 3.41 27.70 -9.71
C HIS A 109 3.27 29.11 -9.12
N VAL A 110 4.23 29.99 -9.42
CA VAL A 110 4.14 31.43 -9.14
C VAL A 110 2.86 32.01 -9.77
N ASP A 111 2.25 33.00 -9.12
CA ASP A 111 1.02 33.68 -9.58
C ASP A 111 -0.24 32.83 -9.77
N HIS A 112 -0.21 31.56 -9.35
CA HIS A 112 -1.41 30.72 -9.29
C HIS A 112 -2.34 31.04 -8.11
N GLY A 113 -1.98 32.01 -7.26
CA GLY A 113 -2.84 32.52 -6.19
C GLY A 113 -2.83 31.68 -4.91
N LYS A 114 -1.70 31.04 -4.57
CA LYS A 114 -1.51 30.31 -3.29
C LYS A 114 -1.69 31.23 -2.07
N THR A 115 -0.97 32.34 -2.05
CA THR A 115 -1.04 33.36 -1.00
C THR A 115 -2.42 34.00 -0.92
N THR A 116 -3.06 34.24 -2.07
CA THR A 116 -4.44 34.75 -2.15
C THR A 116 -5.45 33.75 -1.58
N LEU A 117 -5.30 32.45 -1.88
CA LEU A 117 -6.12 31.39 -1.30
C LEU A 117 -5.98 31.37 0.23
N MET A 118 -4.74 31.46 0.71
CA MET A 118 -4.43 31.51 2.13
C MET A 118 -5.03 32.74 2.84
N ASP A 119 -4.95 33.90 2.20
CA ASP A 119 -5.54 35.14 2.69
C ASP A 119 -7.05 35.05 2.82
N THR A 120 -7.72 34.54 1.79
CA THR A 120 -9.18 34.37 1.80
C THR A 120 -9.63 33.33 2.82
N LEU A 121 -8.87 32.24 3.01
CA LEU A 121 -9.17 31.23 4.03
C LEU A 121 -8.98 31.74 5.46
N ARG A 122 -8.01 32.63 5.69
CA ARG A 122 -7.72 33.25 7.00
C ARG A 122 -8.56 34.49 7.29
N GLY A 123 -9.12 35.14 6.27
CA GLY A 123 -9.73 36.47 6.38
C GLY A 123 -8.69 37.60 6.56
N ALA A 124 -7.49 37.45 6.02
CA ALA A 124 -6.40 38.43 6.08
C ALA A 124 -6.01 38.96 4.68
N ASN A 125 -5.11 39.95 4.61
CA ASN A 125 -4.60 40.51 3.34
C ASN A 125 -3.05 40.63 3.38
N VAL A 126 -2.34 39.50 3.48
CA VAL A 126 -0.87 39.48 3.51
C VAL A 126 -0.25 39.58 2.11
N ALA A 127 -0.90 39.06 1.07
CA ALA A 127 -0.41 39.09 -0.32
C ALA A 127 -0.16 40.52 -0.83
N LYS A 128 -0.88 41.53 -0.31
CA LYS A 128 -0.69 42.96 -0.66
C LYS A 128 0.55 43.61 -0.03
N HIS A 129 1.13 42.96 0.97
CA HIS A 129 2.23 43.49 1.78
C HIS A 129 3.54 42.70 1.59
N GLU A 130 3.56 41.70 0.71
CA GLU A 130 4.79 40.98 0.36
C GLU A 130 5.70 41.83 -0.55
N VAL A 131 6.99 41.78 -0.26
CA VAL A 131 8.01 42.42 -1.08
C VAL A 131 8.04 41.71 -2.44
N GLU A 132 7.98 42.49 -3.53
CA GLU A 132 7.92 41.99 -4.93
C GLU A 132 6.67 41.16 -5.29
N ASN A 133 5.61 41.18 -4.47
CA ASN A 133 4.38 40.39 -4.66
C ASN A 133 4.61 38.86 -4.76
N ILE A 134 5.71 38.34 -4.20
CA ILE A 134 6.01 36.91 -4.17
C ILE A 134 6.28 36.40 -2.76
N THR A 135 5.78 35.21 -2.47
CA THR A 135 6.07 34.52 -1.21
C THR A 135 7.49 33.94 -1.22
N GLN A 136 8.36 34.49 -0.38
CA GLN A 136 9.79 34.09 -0.29
C GLN A 136 10.12 33.22 0.94
N LYS A 137 9.20 33.12 1.91
CA LYS A 137 9.34 32.32 3.15
C LYS A 137 8.12 31.43 3.31
N ILE A 138 8.26 30.31 4.03
CA ILE A 138 7.10 29.50 4.40
C ILE A 138 6.30 30.27 5.45
N HIS A 139 5.03 30.55 5.16
CA HIS A 139 4.12 31.15 6.15
C HIS A 139 3.27 30.06 6.80
N VAL A 140 3.20 30.10 8.14
CA VAL A 140 2.37 29.19 8.94
C VAL A 140 1.10 29.93 9.36
N CYS A 141 -0.06 29.30 9.15
CA CYS A 141 -1.37 29.89 9.42
C CYS A 141 -2.30 28.86 10.04
N ASP A 142 -2.98 29.19 11.13
CA ASP A 142 -4.01 28.33 11.70
C ASP A 142 -5.40 28.77 11.20
N THR A 143 -6.17 27.84 10.63
CA THR A 143 -7.50 28.07 10.09
C THR A 143 -8.44 26.91 10.46
N MET A 144 -9.71 27.20 10.67
CA MET A 144 -10.73 26.17 10.91
C MET A 144 -11.20 25.52 9.60
N LEU A 145 -11.03 24.20 9.48
CA LEU A 145 -11.62 23.38 8.41
C LEU A 145 -13.12 23.14 8.66
N ALA A 146 -13.46 22.85 9.91
CA ALA A 146 -14.82 22.72 10.45
C ALA A 146 -14.89 23.46 11.81
N PRO A 147 -16.09 23.70 12.38
CA PRO A 147 -16.26 24.44 13.64
C PRO A 147 -15.40 23.95 14.82
N ASP A 148 -15.03 22.68 14.80
CA ASP A 148 -14.31 21.92 15.82
C ASP A 148 -12.98 21.32 15.33
N VAL A 149 -12.58 21.59 14.08
CA VAL A 149 -11.34 21.05 13.48
C VAL A 149 -10.40 22.17 13.07
N PRO A 150 -9.48 22.60 13.96
CA PRO A 150 -8.41 23.52 13.62
C PRO A 150 -7.38 22.80 12.73
N ALA A 151 -6.81 23.50 11.74
CA ALA A 151 -5.77 22.99 10.87
C ALA A 151 -4.66 24.03 10.67
N THR A 152 -3.42 23.55 10.53
CA THR A 152 -2.25 24.39 10.29
C THR A 152 -1.85 24.33 8.82
N PHE A 153 -1.93 25.47 8.14
CA PHE A 153 -1.55 25.61 6.74
C PHE A 153 -0.11 26.12 6.61
N LEU A 154 0.63 25.53 5.67
CA LEU A 154 1.98 25.93 5.26
C LEU A 154 1.91 26.52 3.85
N ASP A 155 2.01 27.83 3.74
CA ASP A 155 2.10 28.51 2.44
C ASP A 155 3.53 28.43 1.90
N THR A 156 3.74 27.82 0.74
CA THR A 156 5.07 27.55 0.20
C THR A 156 5.44 28.45 -1.00
N PRO A 157 6.71 28.86 -1.13
CA PRO A 157 7.18 29.61 -2.29
C PRO A 157 7.06 28.83 -3.61
N GLY A 158 6.54 29.48 -4.65
CA GLY A 158 6.44 28.90 -6.00
C GLY A 158 7.74 28.93 -6.81
N HIS A 159 8.68 29.82 -6.50
CA HIS A 159 9.86 30.05 -7.34
C HIS A 159 10.81 28.83 -7.36
N PHE A 160 11.47 28.60 -8.50
CA PHE A 160 12.38 27.46 -8.73
C PHE A 160 13.50 27.36 -7.69
N HIS A 161 14.06 28.48 -7.24
CA HIS A 161 15.12 28.50 -6.21
C HIS A 161 14.71 27.95 -4.84
N PHE A 162 13.43 27.67 -4.59
CA PHE A 162 12.91 27.23 -3.27
C PHE A 162 12.41 25.78 -3.25
N THR A 163 12.85 24.91 -4.17
CA THR A 163 12.47 23.48 -4.20
C THR A 163 12.69 22.79 -2.85
N ARG A 164 13.79 23.09 -2.15
CA ARG A 164 14.06 22.53 -0.82
C ARG A 164 13.00 22.91 0.23
N MET A 165 12.42 24.11 0.13
CA MET A 165 11.36 24.54 1.05
C MET A 165 10.05 23.82 0.75
N ARG A 166 9.71 23.57 -0.53
CA ARG A 166 8.56 22.77 -0.92
C ARG A 166 8.69 21.35 -0.38
N ASN A 167 9.83 20.69 -0.60
CA ASN A 167 10.05 19.32 -0.11
C ASN A 167 9.90 19.21 1.41
N ASN A 168 10.48 20.15 2.17
CA ASN A 168 10.34 20.16 3.62
C ASN A 168 8.89 20.40 4.07
N ALA A 169 8.12 21.20 3.34
CA ALA A 169 6.72 21.45 3.67
C ALA A 169 5.84 20.23 3.36
N ALA A 170 6.07 19.52 2.24
CA ALA A 170 5.36 18.28 1.94
C ALA A 170 5.71 17.15 2.93
N ASP A 171 6.97 17.03 3.33
CA ASP A 171 7.44 16.00 4.28
C ASP A 171 6.75 16.10 5.66
N VAL A 172 6.41 17.32 6.07
CA VAL A 172 5.73 17.59 7.36
C VAL A 172 4.20 17.60 7.21
N ALA A 173 3.68 17.74 5.99
CA ALA A 173 2.25 17.86 5.75
C ALA A 173 1.53 16.51 5.84
N ASP A 174 0.32 16.54 6.39
CA ASP A 174 -0.61 15.40 6.38
C ASP A 174 -1.37 15.34 5.03
N VAL A 175 -1.60 16.49 4.38
CA VAL A 175 -2.20 16.63 3.04
C VAL A 175 -1.56 17.81 2.28
N VAL A 176 -1.40 17.67 0.95
CA VAL A 176 -0.95 18.76 0.07
C VAL A 176 -2.14 19.33 -0.72
N VAL A 177 -2.23 20.65 -0.82
CA VAL A 177 -3.13 21.36 -1.73
C VAL A 177 -2.31 21.89 -2.91
N LEU A 178 -2.49 21.29 -4.09
CA LEU A 178 -1.82 21.72 -5.31
C LEU A 178 -2.68 22.76 -6.04
N VAL A 179 -2.21 24.00 -6.14
CA VAL A 179 -2.93 25.11 -6.79
C VAL A 179 -2.48 25.28 -8.24
N VAL A 180 -3.42 25.14 -9.17
CA VAL A 180 -3.24 25.30 -10.61
C VAL A 180 -4.16 26.41 -11.11
N ALA A 181 -3.62 27.44 -11.77
CA ALA A 181 -4.46 28.51 -12.28
C ALA A 181 -5.18 28.08 -13.56
N ALA A 182 -6.46 28.38 -13.66
CA ALA A 182 -7.30 27.94 -14.77
C ALA A 182 -7.01 28.67 -16.09
N ASP A 183 -6.39 29.85 -16.02
CA ASP A 183 -5.96 30.66 -17.15
C ASP A 183 -4.59 30.24 -17.72
N GLU A 184 -3.74 29.59 -16.91
CA GLU A 184 -2.38 29.22 -17.29
C GLU A 184 -2.14 27.71 -17.45
N GLY A 185 -2.86 26.88 -16.67
CA GLY A 185 -2.70 25.42 -16.67
C GLY A 185 -1.43 24.92 -15.97
N CYS A 186 -1.01 23.69 -16.29
CA CYS A 186 0.20 23.10 -15.72
C CYS A 186 1.48 23.74 -16.29
N ARG A 187 2.42 24.07 -15.41
CA ARG A 187 3.72 24.71 -15.73
C ARG A 187 4.86 23.90 -15.09
N LEU A 188 6.11 24.20 -15.45
CA LEU A 188 7.30 23.51 -14.94
C LEU A 188 7.36 23.37 -13.41
N GLN A 189 6.96 24.41 -12.66
CA GLN A 189 6.96 24.35 -11.18
C GLN A 189 5.81 23.51 -10.62
N THR A 190 4.71 23.37 -11.38
CA THR A 190 3.64 22.41 -11.08
C THR A 190 4.19 21.00 -11.23
N ASP A 191 4.91 20.70 -12.32
CA ASP A 191 5.55 19.39 -12.53
C ASP A 191 6.52 19.02 -11.39
N GLU A 192 7.34 19.98 -10.94
CA GLU A 192 8.21 19.77 -9.79
C GLU A 192 7.46 19.50 -8.49
N SER A 193 6.32 20.18 -8.29
CA SER A 193 5.48 19.97 -7.10
C SER A 193 4.84 18.59 -7.15
N ILE A 194 4.38 18.15 -8.32
CA ILE A 194 3.85 16.81 -8.56
C ILE A 194 4.93 15.75 -8.31
N GLY A 195 6.15 15.95 -8.81
CA GLY A 195 7.27 15.04 -8.54
C GLY A 195 7.62 14.95 -7.05
N CYS A 196 7.47 16.03 -6.30
CA CYS A 196 7.63 16.01 -4.84
C CYS A 196 6.54 15.17 -4.17
N ILE A 197 5.28 15.38 -4.55
CA ILE A 197 4.11 14.63 -4.07
C ILE A 197 4.31 13.14 -4.33
N GLU A 198 4.68 12.77 -5.56
CA GLU A 198 4.93 11.39 -5.96
C GLU A 198 6.06 10.76 -5.15
N SER A 199 7.14 11.49 -4.90
CA SER A 199 8.30 10.97 -4.17
C SER A 199 8.04 10.71 -2.68
N LEU A 200 7.10 11.46 -2.09
CA LEU A 200 6.77 11.41 -0.66
C LEU A 200 5.45 10.66 -0.38
N ASP A 201 4.71 10.27 -1.42
CA ASP A 201 3.41 9.58 -1.33
C ASP A 201 2.41 10.33 -0.42
N VAL A 202 2.36 11.66 -0.56
CA VAL A 202 1.51 12.52 0.28
C VAL A 202 0.14 12.72 -0.37
N PRO A 203 -0.97 12.46 0.35
CA PRO A 203 -2.31 12.67 -0.19
C PRO A 203 -2.52 14.11 -0.63
N THR A 204 -3.13 14.29 -1.81
CA THR A 204 -3.19 15.58 -2.49
C THR A 204 -4.61 15.95 -2.89
N VAL A 205 -4.95 17.23 -2.75
CA VAL A 205 -6.14 17.87 -3.35
C VAL A 205 -5.69 18.86 -4.39
N VAL A 206 -6.21 18.75 -5.62
CA VAL A 206 -5.89 19.71 -6.68
C VAL A 206 -6.93 20.83 -6.70
N CYS A 207 -6.48 22.07 -6.55
CA CYS A 207 -7.30 23.27 -6.63
C CYS A 207 -7.09 23.96 -7.97
N VAL A 208 -8.11 23.94 -8.83
CA VAL A 208 -8.12 24.74 -10.06
C VAL A 208 -8.61 26.13 -9.72
N ASN A 209 -7.71 27.10 -9.62
CA ASN A 209 -7.97 28.47 -9.16
C ASN A 209 -8.29 29.43 -10.33
N LYS A 210 -8.80 30.63 -10.03
CA LYS A 210 -9.18 31.66 -11.02
C LYS A 210 -10.28 31.23 -12.00
N VAL A 211 -11.21 30.38 -11.55
CA VAL A 211 -12.35 29.93 -12.37
C VAL A 211 -13.29 31.07 -12.78
N ASP A 212 -13.18 32.23 -12.14
CA ASP A 212 -13.89 33.46 -12.51
C ASP A 212 -13.39 34.09 -13.82
N LEU A 213 -12.20 33.73 -14.29
CA LEU A 213 -11.58 34.30 -15.48
C LEU A 213 -11.77 33.45 -16.75
N VAL A 214 -12.28 32.22 -16.61
CA VAL A 214 -12.30 31.24 -17.71
C VAL A 214 -13.66 30.56 -17.87
N THR A 215 -13.87 29.96 -19.04
CA THR A 215 -15.08 29.17 -19.31
C THR A 215 -14.97 27.76 -18.70
N PRO A 216 -16.11 27.10 -18.40
CA PRO A 216 -16.11 25.72 -17.90
C PRO A 216 -15.34 24.73 -18.79
N SER A 217 -15.39 24.92 -20.11
CA SER A 217 -14.64 24.11 -21.08
C SER A 217 -13.11 24.18 -20.92
N THR A 218 -12.58 25.26 -20.33
CA THR A 218 -11.14 25.39 -20.04
C THR A 218 -10.79 24.61 -18.78
N ILE A 219 -11.70 24.55 -17.80
CA ILE A 219 -11.52 23.77 -16.58
C ILE A 219 -11.43 22.28 -16.91
N ASP A 220 -12.28 21.80 -17.82
CA ASP A 220 -12.26 20.40 -18.26
C ASP A 220 -10.94 20.03 -18.95
N LYS A 221 -10.40 20.92 -19.80
CA LYS A 221 -9.06 20.70 -20.40
C LYS A 221 -7.94 20.59 -19.37
N ILE A 222 -8.03 21.36 -18.29
CA ILE A 222 -7.02 21.31 -17.22
C ILE A 222 -7.17 20.01 -16.41
N ARG A 223 -8.41 19.53 -16.22
CA ARG A 223 -8.63 18.19 -15.63
C ARG A 223 -8.00 17.10 -16.49
N ASP A 224 -8.24 17.14 -17.80
CA ASP A 224 -7.61 16.18 -18.73
C ASP A 224 -6.07 16.23 -18.64
N GLN A 225 -5.48 17.43 -18.53
CA GLN A 225 -4.03 17.58 -18.33
C GLN A 225 -3.55 17.01 -17.00
N LEU A 226 -4.33 17.14 -15.92
CA LEU A 226 -3.96 16.63 -14.60
C LEU A 226 -4.07 15.11 -14.52
N ASP A 227 -5.04 14.52 -15.25
CA ASP A 227 -5.24 13.07 -15.33
C ASP A 227 -4.08 12.35 -16.04
N GLU A 228 -3.26 13.06 -16.84
CA GLU A 228 -2.04 12.50 -17.43
C GLU A 228 -0.96 12.18 -16.38
N TYR A 229 -1.02 12.81 -15.20
CA TYR A 229 -0.06 12.57 -14.12
C TYR A 229 -0.56 11.43 -13.21
N VAL A 230 0.14 10.29 -13.26
CA VAL A 230 -0.16 9.10 -12.44
C VAL A 230 -0.28 9.42 -10.94
N ALA A 231 0.56 10.33 -10.44
CA ALA A 231 0.54 10.77 -9.05
C ALA A 231 -0.77 11.48 -8.63
N LEU A 232 -1.53 12.03 -9.58
CA LEU A 232 -2.75 12.80 -9.32
C LEU A 232 -4.04 12.04 -9.69
N GLU A 233 -3.97 10.85 -10.29
CA GLU A 233 -5.14 10.10 -10.79
C GLU A 233 -6.22 9.85 -9.70
N SER A 234 -5.79 9.71 -8.44
CA SER A 234 -6.68 9.51 -7.29
C SER A 234 -6.98 10.79 -6.50
N SER A 235 -6.42 11.93 -6.91
CA SER A 235 -6.55 13.21 -6.20
C SER A 235 -7.82 13.94 -6.63
N PRO A 236 -8.71 14.34 -5.70
CA PRO A 236 -9.91 15.09 -6.06
C PRO A 236 -9.55 16.49 -6.58
N VAL A 237 -10.20 16.87 -7.68
CA VAL A 237 -10.02 18.18 -8.32
C VAL A 237 -11.17 19.12 -7.97
N VAL A 238 -10.86 20.19 -7.24
CA VAL A 238 -11.83 21.19 -6.78
C VAL A 238 -11.63 22.53 -7.52
N PRO A 239 -12.58 22.96 -8.36
CA PRO A 239 -12.53 24.27 -9.01
C PRO A 239 -12.93 25.38 -8.03
N ILE A 240 -12.08 26.39 -7.85
CA ILE A 240 -12.26 27.48 -6.88
C ILE A 240 -11.95 28.87 -7.48
N SER A 241 -12.50 29.91 -6.85
CA SER A 241 -11.99 31.28 -7.04
C SER A 241 -11.51 31.81 -5.69
N ALA A 242 -10.19 31.86 -5.50
CA ALA A 242 -9.59 32.42 -4.29
C ALA A 242 -9.98 33.89 -4.07
N LYS A 243 -10.18 34.66 -5.15
CA LYS A 243 -10.53 36.08 -5.08
C LYS A 243 -11.99 36.32 -4.68
N LEU A 244 -12.91 35.53 -5.21
CA LEU A 244 -14.34 35.66 -4.93
C LEU A 244 -14.81 34.81 -3.74
N GLY A 245 -13.97 33.88 -3.27
CA GLY A 245 -14.33 32.91 -2.23
C GLY A 245 -15.21 31.76 -2.73
N THR A 246 -15.38 31.61 -4.04
CA THR A 246 -16.24 30.58 -4.63
C THR A 246 -15.66 29.18 -4.37
N ASN A 247 -16.52 28.25 -3.92
CA ASN A 247 -16.22 26.84 -3.66
C ASN A 247 -15.16 26.57 -2.56
N LEU A 248 -14.82 27.56 -1.72
CA LEU A 248 -13.91 27.33 -0.60
C LEU A 248 -14.49 26.37 0.46
N ASP A 249 -15.81 26.38 0.68
CA ASP A 249 -16.46 25.42 1.58
C ASP A 249 -16.36 23.99 1.04
N THR A 250 -16.48 23.82 -0.28
CA THR A 250 -16.28 22.53 -0.95
C THR A 250 -14.85 22.06 -0.76
N LEU A 251 -13.86 22.94 -0.93
CA LEU A 251 -12.46 22.63 -0.68
C LEU A 251 -12.23 22.17 0.77
N LYS A 252 -12.78 22.89 1.76
CA LYS A 252 -12.68 22.50 3.17
C LYS A 252 -13.29 21.12 3.43
N LYS A 253 -14.47 20.83 2.87
CA LYS A 253 -15.12 19.51 2.99
C LYS A 253 -14.31 18.39 2.34
N THR A 254 -13.74 18.63 1.16
CA THR A 254 -12.87 17.65 0.49
C THR A 254 -11.60 17.38 1.29
N LEU A 255 -10.99 18.42 1.88
CA LEU A 255 -9.84 18.28 2.77
C LEU A 255 -10.18 17.48 4.02
N LEU A 256 -11.32 17.78 4.67
CA LEU A 256 -11.84 17.00 5.79
C LEU A 256 -12.04 15.53 5.41
N HIS A 257 -12.68 15.27 4.27
CA HIS A 257 -12.92 13.91 3.81
C HIS A 257 -11.63 13.13 3.57
N ILE A 258 -10.61 13.74 2.96
CA ILE A 258 -9.30 13.07 2.79
C ILE A 258 -8.60 12.84 4.12
N LEU A 259 -8.69 13.80 5.05
CA LEU A 259 -8.13 13.66 6.38
C LEU A 259 -8.84 12.56 7.20
N GLU A 260 -10.15 12.38 6.98
CA GLU A 260 -10.95 11.29 7.55
C GLU A 260 -10.67 9.94 6.87
N ASP A 261 -10.53 9.91 5.54
CA ASP A 261 -10.18 8.69 4.78
C ASP A 261 -8.77 8.18 5.13
N GLN A 262 -7.87 9.05 5.61
CA GLN A 262 -6.59 8.62 6.19
C GLN A 262 -6.75 7.87 7.52
N VAL A 263 -7.89 8.01 8.20
CA VAL A 263 -8.24 7.25 9.40
C VAL A 263 -8.91 5.95 8.96
N LEU A 264 -8.08 4.98 8.58
CA LEU A 264 -8.54 3.64 8.25
C LEU A 264 -9.19 3.02 9.48
N THR A 265 -10.30 2.32 9.28
CA THR A 265 -11.01 1.64 10.37
C THR A 265 -11.00 0.14 10.13
N MET A 266 -10.65 -0.63 11.16
CA MET A 266 -10.66 -2.09 11.14
C MET A 266 -11.44 -2.62 12.34
N HIS A 267 -12.36 -3.54 12.11
CA HIS A 267 -13.08 -4.21 13.18
C HIS A 267 -12.18 -5.27 13.83
N ALA A 268 -11.93 -5.14 15.13
CA ALA A 268 -11.11 -6.08 15.88
C ALA A 268 -11.87 -6.62 17.09
N HIS A 269 -11.78 -7.93 17.30
CA HIS A 269 -12.18 -8.57 18.53
C HIS A 269 -10.93 -8.88 19.35
N VAL A 270 -10.78 -8.22 20.50
CA VAL A 270 -9.62 -8.40 21.37
C VAL A 270 -9.74 -9.75 22.07
N GLN A 271 -8.94 -10.73 21.68
CA GLN A 271 -8.96 -12.06 22.29
C GLN A 271 -8.05 -12.15 23.52
N HIS A 272 -6.87 -11.54 23.45
CA HIS A 272 -5.84 -11.56 24.49
C HIS A 272 -5.19 -10.19 24.63
N GLY A 273 -4.62 -9.89 25.80
CA GLY A 273 -3.94 -8.62 26.05
C GLY A 273 -4.89 -7.42 26.12
N ALA A 274 -4.37 -6.22 25.88
CA ALA A 274 -5.18 -5.01 25.80
C ALA A 274 -4.69 -4.15 24.64
N LEU A 275 -5.62 -3.62 23.85
CA LEU A 275 -5.33 -2.71 22.75
C LEU A 275 -5.57 -1.28 23.20
N ARG A 276 -4.60 -0.40 22.99
CA ARG A 276 -4.66 1.00 23.42
C ARG A 276 -4.47 1.96 22.27
N VAL A 277 -5.01 3.17 22.45
CA VAL A 277 -4.71 4.28 21.55
C VAL A 277 -3.21 4.59 21.62
N GLY A 278 -2.58 4.62 20.44
CA GLY A 278 -1.14 4.83 20.25
C GLY A 278 -0.31 3.57 20.11
N ASP A 279 -0.89 2.39 20.30
CA ASP A 279 -0.18 1.14 20.08
C ASP A 279 0.19 0.99 18.59
N HIS A 280 1.43 0.55 18.35
CA HIS A 280 1.83 0.04 17.05
C HIS A 280 1.34 -1.40 16.93
N PHE A 281 0.82 -1.75 15.77
CA PHE A 281 0.35 -3.11 15.51
C PHE A 281 0.76 -3.60 14.13
N ILE A 282 0.81 -4.92 14.01
CA ILE A 282 0.88 -5.62 12.73
C ILE A 282 -0.38 -6.45 12.54
N CYS A 283 -0.90 -6.44 11.33
CA CYS A 283 -1.89 -7.40 10.85
C CYS A 283 -1.47 -7.79 9.43
N GLY A 284 -0.98 -9.00 9.19
CA GLY A 284 -0.47 -9.35 7.85
C GLY A 284 0.69 -8.45 7.39
N MET A 285 0.53 -7.87 6.20
CA MET A 285 1.47 -6.90 5.62
C MET A 285 1.18 -5.45 6.05
N LEU A 286 0.20 -5.26 6.93
CA LEU A 286 -0.23 -3.95 7.41
C LEU A 286 0.48 -3.63 8.73
N HIS A 287 1.17 -2.49 8.76
CA HIS A 287 1.65 -1.85 9.99
C HIS A 287 0.90 -0.55 10.20
N GLY A 288 0.32 -0.40 11.38
CA GLY A 288 -0.44 0.78 11.75
C GLY A 288 -0.15 1.26 13.16
N VAL A 289 -0.62 2.48 13.43
CA VAL A 289 -0.68 3.05 14.78
C VAL A 289 -2.13 3.33 15.11
N VAL A 290 -2.61 2.77 16.22
CA VAL A 290 -3.97 3.03 16.71
C VAL A 290 -4.11 4.52 17.01
N LYS A 291 -5.10 5.17 16.41
CA LYS A 291 -5.43 6.59 16.64
C LYS A 291 -6.64 6.74 17.53
N ASN A 292 -7.62 5.87 17.36
CA ASN A 292 -8.82 5.87 18.17
C ASN A 292 -9.40 4.45 18.20
N LEU A 293 -10.12 4.12 19.26
CA LEU A 293 -10.86 2.87 19.38
C LEU A 293 -12.31 3.23 19.65
N LYS A 294 -13.24 2.75 18.83
CA LYS A 294 -14.68 2.95 19.03
C LYS A 294 -15.35 1.64 19.38
N ARG A 295 -16.28 1.64 20.32
CA ARG A 295 -17.16 0.49 20.56
C ARG A 295 -18.30 0.48 19.55
N ALA A 296 -19.00 -0.65 19.43
CA ALA A 296 -20.15 -0.81 18.53
C ALA A 296 -21.31 0.18 18.79
N ASN A 297 -21.38 0.78 19.97
CA ASN A 297 -22.35 1.82 20.32
C ASN A 297 -21.91 3.24 19.90
N GLY A 298 -20.72 3.38 19.32
CA GLY A 298 -20.15 4.65 18.85
C GLY A 298 -19.28 5.38 19.89
N ASP A 299 -19.16 4.86 21.11
CA ASP A 299 -18.36 5.50 22.16
C ASP A 299 -16.85 5.30 21.93
N ASP A 300 -16.08 6.39 22.01
CA ASP A 300 -14.63 6.35 22.02
C ASP A 300 -14.10 5.75 23.33
N VAL A 301 -13.15 4.82 23.23
CA VAL A 301 -12.47 4.20 24.37
C VAL A 301 -10.96 4.34 24.27
N ALA A 302 -10.31 4.62 25.38
CA ALA A 302 -8.84 4.70 25.42
C ALA A 302 -8.18 3.31 25.38
N VAL A 303 -8.87 2.29 25.91
CA VAL A 303 -8.35 0.91 26.06
C VAL A 303 -9.46 -0.10 25.78
N ALA A 304 -9.17 -1.08 24.94
CA ALA A 304 -9.98 -2.26 24.69
C ALA A 304 -9.37 -3.50 25.38
N TRP A 305 -10.18 -4.16 26.20
CA TRP A 305 -9.81 -5.35 26.98
C TRP A 305 -10.26 -6.63 26.27
N PRO A 306 -9.78 -7.82 26.69
CA PRO A 306 -10.22 -9.08 26.12
C PRO A 306 -11.75 -9.23 26.17
N GLY A 307 -12.35 -9.67 25.06
CA GLY A 307 -13.79 -9.79 24.86
C GLY A 307 -14.47 -8.54 24.30
N HIS A 308 -13.77 -7.40 24.18
CA HIS A 308 -14.32 -6.24 23.49
C HIS A 308 -14.21 -6.38 21.98
N VAL A 309 -15.30 -6.04 21.29
CA VAL A 309 -15.31 -5.74 19.85
C VAL A 309 -15.20 -4.23 19.69
N VAL A 310 -14.16 -3.78 19.00
CA VAL A 310 -13.88 -2.36 18.77
C VAL A 310 -13.51 -2.10 17.31
N ASP A 311 -13.91 -0.93 16.85
CA ASP A 311 -13.50 -0.35 15.58
C ASP A 311 -12.19 0.38 15.83
N VAL A 312 -11.11 -0.18 15.32
CA VAL A 312 -9.76 0.34 15.43
C VAL A 312 -9.58 1.35 14.31
N CYS A 313 -9.62 2.63 14.66
CA CYS A 313 -9.22 3.71 13.77
C CYS A 313 -7.69 3.86 13.85
N PHE A 314 -6.98 3.75 12.74
CA PHE A 314 -5.52 3.76 12.71
C PHE A 314 -4.94 4.58 11.56
N LYS A 315 -3.69 5.04 11.77
CA LYS A 315 -2.85 5.57 10.70
C LYS A 315 -1.98 4.45 10.18
N ARG A 316 -2.04 4.17 8.87
CA ARG A 316 -1.15 3.22 8.21
C ARG A 316 0.26 3.79 8.11
N LEU A 317 1.26 2.95 8.39
CA LEU A 317 2.68 3.22 8.21
C LEU A 317 3.32 2.30 7.16
N SER A 318 2.70 1.16 6.86
CA SER A 318 3.13 0.28 5.77
C SER A 318 2.75 0.81 4.39
N LYS A 319 3.49 0.36 3.37
CA LYS A 319 3.16 0.61 1.96
C LYS A 319 1.97 -0.23 1.49
N HIS A 320 1.84 -1.45 2.02
CA HIS A 320 0.78 -2.39 1.67
C HIS A 320 -0.56 -1.88 2.21
N LYS A 321 -1.55 -1.79 1.32
CA LYS A 321 -2.90 -1.28 1.65
C LYS A 321 -3.76 -2.32 2.36
N ASP A 322 -3.48 -3.60 2.11
CA ASP A 322 -4.26 -4.73 2.61
C ASP A 322 -3.39 -5.72 3.39
N ALA A 323 -4.05 -6.51 4.24
CA ALA A 323 -3.51 -7.68 4.93
C ALA A 323 -4.14 -8.94 4.34
N PRO A 324 -3.70 -9.42 3.16
CA PRO A 324 -4.24 -10.65 2.61
C PRO A 324 -3.88 -11.82 3.53
N LEU A 325 -4.88 -12.65 3.85
CA LEU A 325 -4.73 -13.98 4.47
C LEU A 325 -4.27 -14.01 5.95
N GLU A 326 -4.19 -12.88 6.64
CA GLU A 326 -3.85 -12.85 8.08
C GLU A 326 -4.77 -11.86 8.83
N PHE A 327 -5.58 -12.38 9.76
CA PHE A 327 -6.60 -11.61 10.50
C PHE A 327 -6.21 -11.33 11.95
N SER A 328 -5.05 -11.82 12.39
CA SER A 328 -4.55 -11.59 13.73
C SER A 328 -3.83 -10.24 13.79
N LEU A 329 -4.39 -9.33 14.60
CA LEU A 329 -3.71 -8.11 14.99
C LEU A 329 -2.79 -8.41 16.17
N HIS A 330 -1.52 -8.08 16.02
CA HIS A 330 -0.50 -8.20 17.06
C HIS A 330 0.02 -6.83 17.47
N VAL A 331 0.02 -6.56 18.78
CA VAL A 331 0.55 -5.31 19.33
C VAL A 331 2.05 -5.45 19.55
N VAL A 332 2.84 -4.62 18.87
CA VAL A 332 4.31 -4.73 18.80
C VAL A 332 4.96 -3.36 18.94
N THR A 333 6.25 -3.32 19.28
CA THR A 333 7.01 -2.06 19.20
C THR A 333 7.19 -1.62 17.75
N LYS A 334 7.41 -0.33 17.51
CA LYS A 334 7.73 0.22 16.17
C LYS A 334 8.88 -0.55 15.48
N ASP A 335 10.01 -0.72 16.17
CA ASP A 335 11.19 -1.37 15.60
C ASP A 335 10.93 -2.83 15.24
N ARG A 336 10.21 -3.55 16.11
CA ARG A 336 9.78 -4.93 15.82
C ARG A 336 8.81 -4.97 14.65
N ALA A 337 7.91 -3.99 14.52
CA ALA A 337 6.96 -3.95 13.43
C ALA A 337 7.65 -3.83 12.07
N GLU A 338 8.61 -2.90 11.98
CA GLU A 338 9.41 -2.71 10.77
C GLU A 338 10.25 -3.97 10.44
N ALA A 339 10.79 -4.65 11.46
CA ALA A 339 11.56 -5.87 11.28
C ALA A 339 10.70 -7.05 10.76
N VAL A 340 9.50 -7.25 11.32
CA VAL A 340 8.56 -8.31 10.91
C VAL A 340 8.10 -8.08 9.47
N LEU A 341 7.67 -6.85 9.14
CA LEU A 341 7.28 -6.51 7.77
C LEU A 341 8.42 -6.77 6.78
N HIS A 342 9.63 -6.35 7.14
CA HIS A 342 10.79 -6.58 6.29
C HIS A 342 11.03 -8.07 6.01
N GLN A 343 10.91 -8.93 7.03
CA GLN A 343 11.06 -10.39 6.85
C GLN A 343 9.94 -10.98 5.99
N ARG A 344 8.69 -10.55 6.16
CA ARG A 344 7.55 -11.01 5.34
C ARG A 344 7.70 -10.61 3.87
N GLU A 345 8.17 -9.38 3.60
CA GLU A 345 8.48 -8.95 2.23
C GLU A 345 9.57 -9.80 1.58
N LEU A 346 10.64 -10.13 2.32
CA LEU A 346 11.69 -11.01 1.82
C LEU A 346 11.19 -12.43 1.56
N ALA A 347 10.28 -12.95 2.40
CA ALA A 347 9.67 -14.25 2.20
C ALA A 347 8.82 -14.28 0.91
N MET A 348 8.00 -13.24 0.68
CA MET A 348 7.21 -13.10 -0.56
C MET A 348 8.10 -13.00 -1.81
N ASP A 349 9.13 -12.15 -1.77
CA ASP A 349 10.10 -12.01 -2.86
C ASP A 349 10.78 -13.36 -3.17
N PHE A 350 11.13 -14.12 -2.12
CA PHE A 350 11.75 -15.44 -2.26
C PHE A 350 10.77 -16.46 -2.85
N GLN A 351 9.52 -16.49 -2.38
CA GLN A 351 8.48 -17.39 -2.88
C GLN A 351 8.15 -17.13 -4.35
N ALA A 352 8.05 -15.86 -4.76
CA ALA A 352 7.90 -15.51 -6.18
C ALA A 352 9.09 -16.01 -7.02
N ALA A 353 10.31 -15.98 -6.46
CA ALA A 353 11.48 -16.54 -7.14
C ALA A 353 11.44 -18.08 -7.24
N VAL A 354 10.83 -18.78 -6.27
CA VAL A 354 10.58 -20.23 -6.33
C VAL A 354 9.60 -20.56 -7.47
N GLU A 355 8.50 -19.82 -7.59
CA GLU A 355 7.50 -20.04 -8.63
C GLU A 355 8.10 -19.90 -10.03
N VAL A 356 8.88 -18.82 -10.26
CA VAL A 356 9.59 -18.61 -11.51
C VAL A 356 10.62 -19.72 -11.77
N ALA A 357 11.32 -20.20 -10.74
CA ALA A 357 12.27 -21.30 -10.88
C ALA A 357 11.59 -22.60 -11.33
N ASN A 358 10.46 -22.94 -10.71
CA ASN A 358 9.67 -24.13 -11.05
C ASN A 358 9.08 -24.07 -12.47
N ASP A 359 8.65 -22.89 -12.93
CA ASP A 359 8.15 -22.75 -14.30
C ASP A 359 9.26 -22.95 -15.35
N ASN A 360 10.52 -22.60 -15.06
CA ASN A 360 11.63 -22.89 -15.97
C ASN A 360 11.98 -24.39 -16.03
N GLU A 361 11.58 -25.21 -15.05
CA GLU A 361 11.73 -26.67 -15.10
C GLU A 361 10.58 -27.36 -15.86
N LYS A 362 9.42 -26.72 -15.97
CA LYS A 362 8.31 -27.23 -16.81
C LYS A 362 8.61 -27.19 -18.31
N ASP A 363 9.62 -26.42 -18.74
CA ASP A 363 10.04 -26.33 -20.15
C ASP A 363 10.87 -27.54 -20.64
N GLU A 364 11.28 -28.49 -19.77
CA GLU A 364 12.10 -29.66 -20.17
C GLU A 364 11.48 -31.05 -19.86
N MET A 365 10.17 -31.16 -19.65
CA MET A 365 9.45 -32.44 -19.68
C MET A 365 8.18 -32.34 -20.53
N PRO A 366 7.78 -33.42 -21.25
CA PRO A 366 6.57 -33.37 -22.05
C PRO A 366 5.39 -33.12 -21.11
N ALA A 367 4.44 -32.30 -21.58
CA ALA A 367 3.19 -31.99 -20.92
C ALA A 367 2.58 -33.25 -20.27
N LYS A 368 2.86 -33.48 -18.99
CA LYS A 368 1.94 -34.22 -18.13
C LYS A 368 0.88 -33.19 -17.77
N GLY A 369 -0.22 -33.25 -18.51
CA GLY A 369 -1.39 -32.41 -18.30
C GLY A 369 -1.79 -32.47 -16.83
N PHE A 370 -1.67 -31.34 -16.14
CA PHE A 370 -2.51 -31.11 -14.99
C PHE A 370 -3.92 -30.88 -15.53
N CYS A 371 -4.76 -31.89 -15.34
CA CYS A 371 -6.15 -31.90 -15.73
C CYS A 371 -6.97 -31.18 -14.65
N GLY A 372 -7.07 -29.86 -14.74
CA GLY A 372 -7.95 -29.11 -13.85
C GLY A 372 -8.28 -27.73 -14.43
N THR A 373 -9.51 -27.27 -14.21
CA THR A 373 -10.02 -26.03 -14.78
C THR A 373 -9.53 -24.83 -13.95
N PRO A 374 -8.73 -23.91 -14.51
CA PRO A 374 -8.27 -22.73 -13.77
C PRO A 374 -9.41 -21.73 -13.57
N ILE A 375 -9.68 -21.34 -12.32
CA ILE A 375 -10.75 -20.38 -11.98
C ILE A 375 -10.22 -19.17 -11.20
N VAL A 376 -10.97 -18.06 -11.24
CA VAL A 376 -10.70 -16.86 -10.43
C VAL A 376 -11.84 -16.64 -9.46
N ILE A 377 -11.54 -16.38 -8.18
CA ILE A 377 -12.55 -16.12 -7.15
C ILE A 377 -12.43 -14.69 -6.62
N LYS A 378 -13.55 -13.95 -6.61
CA LYS A 378 -13.67 -12.60 -6.06
C LYS A 378 -14.77 -12.52 -5.02
N THR A 379 -14.47 -11.90 -3.88
CA THR A 379 -15.45 -11.75 -2.78
C THR A 379 -15.40 -10.35 -2.20
N ASP A 380 -16.47 -9.93 -1.54
CA ASP A 380 -16.56 -8.66 -0.84
C ASP A 380 -15.72 -8.62 0.45
N THR A 381 -15.64 -9.75 1.15
CA THR A 381 -15.09 -9.90 2.49
C THR A 381 -14.19 -11.12 2.54
N ALA A 382 -13.10 -10.99 3.28
CA ALA A 382 -12.08 -12.02 3.32
C ALA A 382 -12.53 -13.32 4.03
N GLY A 383 -13.47 -13.24 4.99
CA GLY A 383 -14.06 -14.43 5.60
C GLY A 383 -14.90 -15.26 4.64
N SER A 384 -15.57 -14.62 3.68
CA SER A 384 -16.30 -15.32 2.62
C SER A 384 -15.33 -16.00 1.65
N LEU A 385 -14.20 -15.34 1.35
CA LEU A 385 -13.15 -15.89 0.50
C LEU A 385 -12.57 -17.19 1.06
N THR A 386 -12.19 -17.20 2.33
CA THR A 386 -11.61 -18.39 2.98
C THR A 386 -12.62 -19.53 3.06
N SER A 387 -13.89 -19.23 3.39
CA SER A 387 -14.93 -20.25 3.48
C SER A 387 -15.21 -20.94 2.13
N ILE A 388 -15.18 -20.17 1.05
CA ILE A 388 -15.33 -20.70 -0.31
C ILE A 388 -14.14 -21.57 -0.67
N LEU A 389 -12.91 -21.10 -0.39
CA LEU A 389 -11.70 -21.89 -0.64
C LEU A 389 -11.70 -23.23 0.08
N ASP A 390 -11.88 -23.22 1.41
CA ASP A 390 -11.81 -24.43 2.21
C ASP A 390 -12.80 -25.48 1.70
N THR A 391 -13.95 -25.02 1.20
CA THR A 391 -14.96 -25.89 0.60
C THR A 391 -14.51 -26.41 -0.76
N VAL A 392 -14.01 -25.56 -1.65
CA VAL A 392 -13.52 -25.95 -2.98
C VAL A 392 -12.37 -26.95 -2.86
N ASP A 393 -11.38 -26.67 -2.02
CA ASP A 393 -10.21 -27.55 -1.81
C ASP A 393 -10.60 -28.90 -1.19
N ALA A 394 -11.62 -28.93 -0.33
CA ALA A 394 -12.08 -30.16 0.31
C ALA A 394 -13.02 -31.01 -0.56
N SER A 395 -13.83 -30.37 -1.43
CA SER A 395 -14.93 -31.05 -2.14
C SER A 395 -14.78 -31.13 -3.65
N MET A 396 -13.83 -30.40 -4.26
CA MET A 396 -13.71 -30.26 -5.72
C MET A 396 -12.24 -30.42 -6.19
N PRO A 397 -11.67 -31.64 -6.14
CA PRO A 397 -10.24 -31.88 -6.39
C PRO A 397 -9.76 -31.61 -7.84
N GLY A 398 -10.68 -31.38 -8.79
CA GLY A 398 -10.38 -31.05 -10.19
C GLY A 398 -10.30 -29.55 -10.50
N ILE A 399 -10.52 -28.68 -9.50
CA ILE A 399 -10.53 -27.23 -9.69
C ILE A 399 -9.25 -26.62 -9.15
N HIS A 400 -8.61 -25.76 -9.95
CA HIS A 400 -7.43 -25.02 -9.51
C HIS A 400 -7.73 -23.52 -9.45
N THR A 401 -7.60 -22.91 -8.27
CA THR A 401 -7.76 -21.46 -8.12
C THR A 401 -6.53 -20.73 -8.65
N ALA A 402 -6.63 -20.17 -9.86
CA ALA A 402 -5.56 -19.44 -10.53
C ALA A 402 -5.33 -18.04 -9.94
N HIS A 403 -6.37 -17.39 -9.44
CA HIS A 403 -6.26 -16.12 -8.75
C HIS A 403 -7.41 -15.87 -7.78
N MET A 404 -7.11 -15.14 -6.72
CA MET A 404 -8.06 -14.75 -5.70
C MET A 404 -7.92 -13.28 -5.40
N GLY A 405 -9.03 -12.60 -5.15
CA GLY A 405 -8.98 -11.22 -4.70
C GLY A 405 -10.20 -10.77 -3.92
N LEU A 406 -9.97 -9.73 -3.13
CA LEU A 406 -11.03 -9.00 -2.43
C LEU A 406 -11.50 -7.84 -3.31
N GLY A 407 -12.78 -7.53 -3.23
CA GLY A 407 -13.41 -6.46 -3.98
C GLY A 407 -13.92 -6.88 -5.35
N HIS A 408 -14.39 -5.87 -6.11
CA HIS A 408 -15.03 -6.04 -7.40
C HIS A 408 -14.09 -6.58 -8.49
N VAL A 409 -14.68 -7.13 -9.55
CA VAL A 409 -13.92 -7.70 -10.68
C VAL A 409 -13.22 -6.58 -11.44
N THR A 410 -11.92 -6.73 -11.68
CA THR A 410 -11.06 -5.77 -12.38
C THR A 410 -10.69 -6.25 -13.79
N THR A 411 -10.17 -5.36 -14.64
CA THR A 411 -9.71 -5.72 -15.99
C THR A 411 -8.60 -6.77 -15.97
N LYS A 412 -7.67 -6.69 -15.00
CA LYS A 412 -6.59 -7.68 -14.83
C LYS A 412 -7.10 -9.08 -14.54
N ASP A 413 -8.27 -9.20 -13.90
CA ASP A 413 -8.87 -10.50 -13.61
C ASP A 413 -9.42 -11.14 -14.88
N VAL A 414 -9.99 -10.33 -15.77
CA VAL A 414 -10.51 -10.76 -17.07
C VAL A 414 -9.39 -11.15 -18.02
N GLU A 415 -8.29 -10.40 -18.04
CA GLU A 415 -7.12 -10.65 -18.89
C GLU A 415 -6.43 -12.01 -18.62
N ARG A 416 -6.71 -12.65 -17.48
CA ARG A 416 -6.21 -13.99 -17.15
C ARG A 416 -6.87 -15.11 -17.96
N GLY A 417 -7.98 -14.84 -18.67
CA GLY A 417 -8.62 -15.80 -19.55
C GLY A 417 -9.31 -16.98 -18.84
N CYS A 418 -9.51 -16.90 -17.52
CA CYS A 418 -10.10 -17.96 -16.69
C CYS A 418 -11.55 -17.61 -16.30
N THR A 419 -12.38 -18.62 -16.04
CA THR A 419 -13.76 -18.38 -15.54
C THR A 419 -13.72 -17.67 -14.19
N ILE A 420 -14.47 -16.57 -14.06
CA ILE A 420 -14.48 -15.72 -12.86
C ILE A 420 -15.76 -15.96 -12.06
N PHE A 421 -15.60 -16.30 -10.79
CA PHE A 421 -16.67 -16.49 -9.80
C PHE A 421 -16.66 -15.36 -8.78
N GLY A 422 -17.80 -14.70 -8.59
CA GLY A 422 -17.96 -13.56 -7.72
C GLY A 422 -19.02 -13.76 -6.63
N PHE A 423 -18.66 -13.57 -5.37
CA PHE A 423 -19.58 -13.51 -4.23
C PHE A 423 -19.79 -12.07 -3.75
N ASN A 424 -21.02 -11.57 -3.81
CA ASN A 424 -21.39 -10.20 -3.39
C ASN A 424 -20.53 -9.06 -4.03
N VAL A 425 -20.04 -9.30 -5.25
CA VAL A 425 -19.21 -8.36 -6.00
C VAL A 425 -19.92 -7.85 -7.26
N ARG A 426 -19.45 -6.71 -7.79
CA ARG A 426 -19.96 -6.11 -9.02
C ARG A 426 -18.91 -6.24 -10.13
N VAL A 427 -19.39 -6.18 -11.37
CA VAL A 427 -18.56 -6.12 -12.59
C VAL A 427 -18.93 -4.83 -13.32
N GLY A 428 -17.93 -3.99 -13.60
CA GLY A 428 -18.12 -2.75 -14.33
C GLY A 428 -18.42 -2.95 -15.82
N ALA A 429 -18.79 -1.87 -16.50
CA ALA A 429 -19.18 -1.92 -17.91
C ALA A 429 -17.99 -2.22 -18.84
N ARG A 430 -16.78 -1.78 -18.47
CA ARG A 430 -15.54 -2.00 -19.24
C ARG A 430 -15.12 -3.46 -19.17
N GLU A 431 -15.12 -4.03 -17.97
CA GLU A 431 -14.77 -5.42 -17.69
C GLU A 431 -15.74 -6.38 -18.36
N ARG A 432 -17.05 -6.05 -18.36
CA ARG A 432 -18.06 -6.83 -19.06
C ARG A 432 -17.88 -6.82 -20.58
N LYS A 433 -17.39 -5.70 -21.15
CA LYS A 433 -17.07 -5.62 -22.58
C LYS A 433 -15.83 -6.47 -22.89
N LEU A 434 -14.77 -6.32 -22.10
CA LEU A 434 -13.53 -7.09 -22.25
C LEU A 434 -13.77 -8.60 -22.13
N ALA A 435 -14.61 -9.02 -21.18
CA ALA A 435 -14.95 -10.42 -20.99
C ALA A 435 -15.72 -11.01 -22.19
N LYS A 436 -16.58 -10.20 -22.84
CA LYS A 436 -17.23 -10.61 -24.10
C LYS A 436 -16.24 -10.73 -25.24
N ASP A 437 -15.31 -9.77 -25.34
CA ASP A 437 -14.30 -9.75 -26.42
C ASP A 437 -13.30 -10.91 -26.27
N GLN A 438 -13.00 -11.34 -25.04
CA GLN A 438 -12.06 -12.43 -24.72
C GLN A 438 -12.74 -13.78 -24.44
N HIS A 439 -14.07 -13.87 -24.61
CA HIS A 439 -14.86 -15.07 -24.32
C HIS A 439 -14.70 -15.63 -22.88
N VAL A 440 -14.49 -14.76 -21.91
CA VAL A 440 -14.36 -15.12 -20.49
C VAL A 440 -15.72 -15.17 -19.82
N LYS A 441 -16.09 -16.32 -19.23
CA LYS A 441 -17.34 -16.50 -18.46
C LYS A 441 -17.19 -15.85 -17.08
N ILE A 442 -18.13 -14.97 -16.73
CA ILE A 442 -18.21 -14.34 -15.41
C ILE A 442 -19.53 -14.73 -14.75
N VAL A 443 -19.45 -15.39 -13.59
CA VAL A 443 -20.58 -15.84 -12.79
C VAL A 443 -20.56 -15.09 -11.47
N ILE A 444 -21.64 -14.37 -11.16
CA ILE A 444 -21.81 -13.68 -9.87
C ILE A 444 -23.05 -14.24 -9.19
N ARG A 445 -22.92 -14.60 -7.92
CA ARG A 445 -24.04 -15.05 -7.09
C ARG A 445 -24.12 -14.28 -5.77
N PRO A 446 -25.33 -13.99 -5.29
CA PRO A 446 -25.54 -13.34 -4.00
C PRO A 446 -25.39 -14.29 -2.81
N THR A 447 -25.48 -15.60 -3.02
CA THR A 447 -25.35 -16.62 -1.96
C THR A 447 -24.16 -17.54 -2.23
N ILE A 448 -23.52 -18.03 -1.16
CA ILE A 448 -22.34 -18.90 -1.26
C ILE A 448 -22.71 -20.26 -1.87
N HIS A 449 -23.87 -20.82 -1.50
CA HIS A 449 -24.32 -22.12 -2.01
C HIS A 449 -24.52 -22.12 -3.52
N GLU A 450 -25.20 -21.11 -4.08
CA GLU A 450 -25.37 -20.99 -5.53
C GLU A 450 -24.04 -20.82 -6.25
N LEU A 451 -23.08 -20.12 -5.63
CA LEU A 451 -21.76 -19.96 -6.23
C LEU A 451 -20.99 -21.28 -6.27
N LEU A 452 -21.05 -22.06 -5.19
CA LEU A 452 -20.39 -23.36 -5.10
C LEU A 452 -21.02 -24.38 -6.06
N GLU A 453 -22.34 -24.38 -6.25
CA GLU A 453 -23.01 -25.21 -7.25
C GLU A 453 -22.52 -24.88 -8.68
N GLU A 454 -22.38 -23.59 -9.02
CA GLU A 454 -21.85 -23.17 -10.32
C GLU A 454 -20.38 -23.52 -10.50
N ILE A 455 -19.59 -23.50 -9.43
CA ILE A 455 -18.20 -23.94 -9.44
C ILE A 455 -18.14 -25.46 -9.66
N ALA A 456 -18.99 -26.23 -8.98
CA ALA A 456 -19.09 -27.68 -9.13
C ALA A 456 -19.50 -28.08 -10.56
N LEU A 457 -20.48 -27.39 -11.16
CA LEU A 457 -20.89 -27.63 -12.54
C LEU A 457 -19.74 -27.46 -13.54
N VAL A 458 -18.85 -26.49 -13.32
CA VAL A 458 -17.66 -26.29 -14.18
C VAL A 458 -16.59 -27.37 -13.94
N ALA A 459 -16.56 -27.98 -12.76
CA ALA A 459 -15.77 -29.18 -12.50
C ALA A 459 -16.31 -30.38 -13.29
N ASP A 460 -17.61 -30.63 -13.20
CA ASP A 460 -18.29 -31.77 -13.83
C ASP A 460 -18.22 -31.68 -15.38
N GLU A 461 -18.43 -30.49 -15.96
CA GLU A 461 -18.30 -30.25 -17.40
C GLU A 461 -16.90 -30.60 -17.95
N HIS A 462 -15.87 -30.48 -17.11
CA HIS A 462 -14.49 -30.82 -17.48
C HIS A 462 -14.14 -32.29 -17.27
N GLU A 463 -14.79 -33.00 -16.35
CA GLU A 463 -14.64 -34.46 -16.22
C GLU A 463 -15.25 -35.19 -17.43
N GLU A 464 -16.46 -34.79 -17.88
CA GLU A 464 -17.11 -35.39 -19.06
C GLU A 464 -16.31 -35.21 -20.36
N LEU A 465 -15.60 -34.09 -20.53
CA LEU A 465 -14.76 -33.83 -21.71
C LEU A 465 -13.48 -34.68 -21.74
N ASN A 466 -12.98 -35.13 -20.58
CA ASN A 466 -11.80 -35.97 -20.51
C ASN A 466 -12.13 -37.47 -20.67
N GLU A 467 -13.32 -37.93 -20.26
CA GLU A 467 -13.75 -39.31 -20.50
C GLU A 467 -14.04 -39.60 -21.99
N VAL A 468 -14.52 -38.62 -22.76
CA VAL A 468 -14.81 -38.79 -24.20
C VAL A 468 -13.53 -38.76 -25.06
N GLY A 469 -12.39 -38.35 -24.51
CA GLY A 469 -11.10 -38.26 -25.21
C GLY A 469 -10.24 -39.53 -25.18
N GLU A 470 -10.63 -40.57 -24.42
CA GLU A 470 -9.86 -41.81 -24.25
C GLU A 470 -10.41 -43.04 -25.02
N ASP A 471 -11.49 -42.91 -25.80
CA ASP A 471 -12.07 -44.00 -26.63
C ASP A 471 -11.63 -44.02 -28.10
#